data_AF-A0A8S1HCY6-F1
#
_entry.id   AF-A0A8S1HCY6-F1
#
_cell.length_a   1.000
_cell.length_b   1.000
_cell.length_c   1.000
_cell.angle_alpha   90.00
_cell.angle_beta   90.00
_cell.angle_gamma   90.00
#
_symmetry.space_group_name_H-M   'P 1'
#
loop_
_entity.id
_entity.type
_entity.pdbx_description
1 polymer ?
#
loop_
_entity_poly.entity_id
_entity_poly.type
_entity_poly.pdbx_seq_one_letter_code
_entity_poly.pdbx_strand_id
1 'polypeptide(L)'
;MLSHAEQVVLLGDYKPERQEKGSWRIVERIVDDEQYVRCVVVEHKVVGAMLIGETDLEETMENLILNKTNIAHVEEVFLDPDVDIDDYFD
;
A
#
# COMPACT_ATOMS: atom_id res chain seq x y z
N MET A 1 30.20 3.06 6.51
CA MET A 1 28.90 3.03 5.83
C MET A 1 27.88 2.94 6.94
N LEU A 2 27.30 4.08 7.34
CA LEU A 2 26.24 4.06 8.35
C LEU A 2 25.02 3.44 7.66
N SER A 3 24.62 2.24 8.06
CA SER A 3 23.30 1.73 7.69
C SER A 3 22.29 2.69 8.32
N HIS A 4 21.68 3.57 7.52
CA HIS A 4 20.47 4.25 7.98
C HIS A 4 19.45 3.14 8.31
N ALA A 5 18.79 3.27 9.45
CA ALA A 5 17.70 2.35 9.76
C ALA A 5 16.61 2.61 8.71
N GLU A 6 16.34 1.63 7.85
CA GLU A 6 15.23 1.72 6.92
C GLU A 6 13.93 1.79 7.74
N GLN A 7 13.18 2.86 7.54
CA GLN A 7 11.87 3.04 8.17
C GLN A 7 10.97 1.90 7.70
N VAL A 8 10.27 1.26 8.65
CA VAL A 8 9.26 0.23 8.34
C VAL A 8 7.95 0.65 8.95
N VAL A 9 6.93 0.81 8.12
CA VAL A 9 5.57 1.18 8.51
C VAL A 9 4.63 0.02 8.17
N LEU A 10 3.81 -0.36 9.14
CA LEU A 10 2.83 -1.45 9.02
C LEU A 10 1.44 -0.89 9.35
N LEU A 11 0.53 -0.96 8.38
CA LEU A 11 -0.83 -0.41 8.49
C LEU A 11 -1.87 -1.52 8.33
N GLY A 12 -2.97 -1.43 9.09
CA GLY A 12 -4.11 -2.36 8.99
C GLY A 12 -3.73 -3.84 9.09
N ASP A 13 -4.40 -4.67 8.31
CA ASP A 13 -4.11 -6.10 8.16
C ASP A 13 -3.07 -6.36 7.07
N TYR A 14 -1.85 -5.88 7.30
CA TYR A 14 -0.69 -6.06 6.41
C TYR A 14 -0.28 -7.54 6.20
N LYS A 15 -0.85 -8.47 6.97
CA LYS A 15 -0.67 -9.92 6.84
C LYS A 15 -1.87 -10.52 6.09
N PRO A 16 -1.70 -10.94 4.83
CA PRO A 16 -2.80 -11.46 4.02
C PRO A 16 -3.45 -12.71 4.62
N GLU A 17 -2.72 -13.48 5.45
CA GLU A 17 -3.23 -14.69 6.12
C GLU A 17 -4.30 -14.39 7.19
N ARG A 18 -4.48 -13.12 7.56
CA ARG A 18 -5.59 -12.69 8.43
C ARG A 18 -6.92 -12.57 7.68
N GLN A 19 -6.89 -12.57 6.35
CA GLN A 19 -8.06 -12.53 5.50
C GLN A 19 -8.55 -13.94 5.18
N GLU A 20 -9.80 -14.04 4.71
CA GLU A 20 -10.33 -15.31 4.22
C GLU A 20 -9.46 -15.86 3.08
N LYS A 21 -9.22 -17.18 3.09
CA LYS A 21 -8.34 -17.81 2.10
C LYS A 21 -8.92 -17.63 0.70
N GLY A 22 -8.18 -16.96 -0.17
CA GLY A 22 -8.56 -16.72 -1.57
C GLY A 22 -9.40 -15.47 -1.81
N SER A 23 -9.67 -14.65 -0.79
CA SER A 23 -10.39 -13.37 -0.95
C SER A 23 -9.46 -12.17 -1.13
N TRP A 24 -8.15 -12.37 -1.00
CA TRP A 24 -7.16 -11.30 -1.05
C TRP A 24 -6.19 -11.45 -2.22
N ARG A 25 -5.62 -10.32 -2.61
CA ARG A 25 -4.49 -10.22 -3.53
C ARG A 25 -3.45 -9.25 -2.98
N ILE A 26 -2.24 -9.35 -3.50
CA ILE A 26 -1.14 -8.44 -3.19
C ILE A 26 -0.90 -7.52 -4.38
N VAL A 27 -0.70 -6.25 -4.10
CA VAL A 27 -0.17 -5.26 -5.03
C VAL A 27 1.13 -4.73 -4.43
N GLU A 28 2.19 -4.70 -5.22
CA GLU A 28 3.51 -4.33 -4.73
C GLU A 28 4.28 -3.44 -5.71
N ARG A 29 5.21 -2.66 -5.15
CA ARG A 29 6.09 -1.75 -5.86
C ARG A 29 7.47 -1.75 -5.24
N ILE A 30 8.50 -1.66 -6.08
CA ILE A 30 9.88 -1.38 -5.69
C ILE A 30 10.34 -0.14 -6.48
N VAL A 31 10.98 0.82 -5.81
CA VAL A 31 11.62 2.00 -6.46
C VAL A 31 13.09 2.02 -6.07
N ASP A 32 13.97 2.05 -7.07
CA ASP A 32 15.43 2.16 -6.97
C ASP A 32 16.10 1.20 -5.97
N ASP A 33 15.46 0.05 -5.67
CA ASP A 33 15.86 -0.91 -4.63
C ASP A 33 15.93 -0.33 -3.20
N GLU A 34 15.46 0.91 -2.98
CA GLU A 34 15.47 1.61 -1.68
C GLU A 34 14.09 1.68 -1.02
N GLN A 35 13.03 1.62 -1.82
CA GLN A 35 11.65 1.70 -1.34
C GLN A 35 10.86 0.46 -1.72
N TYR A 36 10.11 -0.09 -0.77
CA TYR A 36 9.18 -1.19 -1.01
C TYR A 36 7.81 -0.89 -0.43
N VAL A 37 6.78 -1.07 -1.24
CA VAL A 37 5.38 -0.95 -0.80
C VAL A 37 4.64 -2.23 -1.16
N ARG A 38 3.89 -2.77 -0.20
CA ARG A 38 3.03 -3.94 -0.40
C ARG A 38 1.67 -3.71 0.24
N CYS A 39 0.63 -3.73 -0.57
CA CYS A 39 -0.75 -3.61 -0.14
C CYS A 39 -1.47 -4.97 -0.20
N VAL A 40 -2.25 -5.28 0.83
CA VAL A 40 -3.22 -6.37 0.85
C VAL A 40 -4.56 -5.78 0.42
N VAL A 41 -5.13 -6.33 -0.65
CA VAL A 41 -6.41 -5.86 -1.20
C VAL A 41 -7.45 -6.96 -1.14
N VAL A 42 -8.63 -6.63 -0.62
CA VAL A 42 -9.82 -7.49 -0.54
C VAL A 42 -11.00 -6.73 -1.12
N GLU A 43 -11.72 -7.32 -2.08
CA GLU A 43 -12.89 -6.69 -2.72
C GLU A 43 -12.65 -5.23 -3.16
N HIS A 44 -11.54 -4.99 -3.88
CA HIS A 44 -11.14 -3.67 -4.37
C HIS A 44 -10.89 -2.62 -3.26
N LYS A 45 -10.54 -3.05 -2.04
CA LYS A 45 -10.20 -2.16 -0.92
C LYS A 45 -8.86 -2.55 -0.32
N VAL A 46 -8.00 -1.58 -0.07
CA VAL A 46 -6.78 -1.80 0.71
C VAL A 46 -7.19 -2.08 2.15
N VAL A 47 -6.80 -3.25 2.68
CA VAL A 47 -7.07 -3.65 4.07
C VAL A 47 -5.82 -3.61 4.94
N GLY A 48 -4.65 -3.53 4.33
CA GLY A 48 -3.39 -3.36 5.02
C GLY A 48 -2.25 -3.05 4.08
N ALA A 49 -1.18 -2.46 4.61
CA ALA A 49 0.00 -2.08 3.85
C ALA A 49 1.29 -2.29 4.66
N MET A 50 2.37 -2.60 3.97
CA MET A 50 3.74 -2.59 4.49
C MET A 50 4.56 -1.67 3.61
N LEU A 51 5.18 -0.66 4.22
CA LEU A 51 5.99 0.35 3.55
C LEU A 51 7.39 0.30 4.16
N ILE A 52 8.41 0.28 3.32
CA ILE A 52 9.83 0.24 3.70
C ILE A 52 10.54 1.36 2.94
N GLY A 53 11.34 2.14 3.65
CA GLY A 53 12.03 3.32 3.11
C GLY A 53 11.19 4.59 3.19
N GLU A 54 11.64 5.65 2.52
CA GLU A 54 10.93 6.95 2.44
C GLU A 54 9.92 6.90 1.29
N THR A 55 8.70 6.42 1.55
CA THR A 55 7.72 6.14 0.48
C THR A 55 6.73 7.26 0.19
N ASP A 56 6.57 8.20 1.12
CA ASP A 56 5.56 9.28 1.13
C ASP A 56 4.10 8.82 0.95
N LEU A 57 3.82 7.53 1.13
CA LEU A 57 2.50 6.91 0.90
C LEU A 57 1.77 6.53 2.20
N GLU A 58 2.38 6.76 3.36
CA GLU A 58 1.85 6.35 4.65
C GLU A 58 0.44 6.91 4.91
N GLU A 59 0.25 8.22 4.72
CA GLU A 59 -1.02 8.90 4.96
C GLU A 59 -2.10 8.46 3.95
N THR A 60 -1.75 8.40 2.66
CA THR A 60 -2.65 7.87 1.63
C THR A 60 -3.11 6.45 1.96
N MET A 61 -2.18 5.54 2.28
CA MET A 61 -2.54 4.15 2.60
C MET A 61 -3.40 4.06 3.86
N GLU A 62 -3.10 4.86 4.89
CA GLU A 62 -3.94 4.98 6.08
C GLU A 62 -5.36 5.43 5.72
N ASN A 63 -5.50 6.47 4.89
CA ASN A 63 -6.79 6.99 4.45
C ASN A 63 -7.59 5.96 3.64
N LEU A 64 -6.98 5.24 2.70
CA LEU A 64 -7.64 4.19 1.94
C LEU A 64 -8.19 3.08 2.84
N ILE A 65 -7.39 2.66 3.84
CA ILE A 65 -7.77 1.62 4.81
C ILE A 65 -8.90 2.11 5.72
N LEU A 66 -8.76 3.31 6.31
CA LEU A 66 -9.73 3.87 7.25
C LEU A 66 -11.09 4.12 6.58
N ASN A 67 -11.08 4.67 5.37
CA ASN A 67 -12.30 5.01 4.64
C ASN A 67 -12.90 3.83 3.87
N LYS A 68 -12.19 2.69 3.81
CA LYS A 68 -12.59 1.50 3.03
C LYS A 68 -12.84 1.86 1.56
N THR A 69 -11.99 2.72 1.03
CA THR A 69 -12.10 3.30 -0.31
C THR A 69 -12.05 2.20 -1.37
N ASN A 70 -12.99 2.25 -2.31
CA ASN A 70 -13.01 1.33 -3.43
C ASN A 70 -12.04 1.84 -4.52
N ILE A 71 -11.00 1.06 -4.80
CA ILE A 71 -9.93 1.40 -5.74
C ILE A 71 -10.08 0.76 -7.11
N ALA A 72 -11.22 0.11 -7.43
CA ALA A 72 -11.39 -0.69 -8.65
C ALA A 72 -11.01 0.04 -9.95
N HIS A 73 -11.18 1.36 -10.00
CA HIS A 73 -10.88 2.19 -11.18
C HIS A 73 -9.39 2.48 -11.39
N VAL A 74 -8.58 2.39 -10.33
CA VAL A 74 -7.14 2.71 -10.34
C VAL A 74 -6.30 1.53 -9.86
N GLU A 75 -6.93 0.37 -9.66
CA GLU A 75 -6.39 -0.77 -8.95
C GLU A 75 -5.06 -1.32 -9.49
N GLU A 76 -4.83 -1.13 -10.79
CA GLU A 76 -3.62 -1.56 -11.49
C GLU A 76 -2.48 -0.52 -11.42
N VAL A 77 -2.80 0.74 -11.13
CA VAL A 77 -1.88 1.88 -11.25
C VAL A 77 -1.71 2.70 -9.97
N PHE A 78 -2.47 2.41 -8.91
CA PHE A 78 -2.49 3.25 -7.70
C PHE A 78 -1.17 3.25 -6.89
N LEU A 79 -0.23 2.35 -7.19
CA LEU A 79 1.13 2.40 -6.64
C LEU A 79 2.14 2.98 -7.62
N ASP A 80 1.77 3.24 -8.87
CA ASP A 80 2.69 3.82 -9.87
C ASP A 80 3.24 5.16 -9.34
N PRO A 81 4.57 5.36 -9.28
CA PRO A 81 5.15 6.60 -8.78
C PRO A 81 4.80 7.82 -9.64
N ASP A 82 4.42 7.63 -10.90
CA ASP A 82 3.97 8.70 -11.80
C ASP A 82 2.48 9.04 -11.62
N VAL A 83 1.76 8.30 -10.76
CA VAL A 83 0.34 8.50 -10.46
C VAL A 83 0.21 9.14 -9.09
N ASP A 84 -0.27 10.38 -9.06
CA ASP A 84 -0.78 10.97 -7.82
C ASP A 84 -2.14 10.36 -7.51
N ILE A 85 -2.17 9.53 -6.47
CA ILE A 85 -3.35 8.79 -6.07
C ILE A 85 -4.33 9.66 -5.27
N ASP A 86 -3.84 10.69 -4.58
CA ASP A 86 -4.68 11.56 -3.77
C ASP A 86 -5.68 12.32 -4.66
N ASP A 87 -5.27 12.67 -5.89
CA ASP A 87 -6.13 13.27 -6.95
C ASP A 87 -7.38 12.44 -7.31
N TYR A 88 -7.38 11.12 -7.06
CA TYR A 88 -8.51 10.24 -7.38
C TYR A 88 -9.53 10.13 -6.25
N PHE A 89 -9.16 10.54 -5.03
CA PHE A 89 -9.94 10.27 -3.82
C PHE A 89 -10.32 11.51 -3.00
N ASP A 90 -9.92 12.70 -3.46
CA ASP A 90 -10.40 14.03 -3.00
C ASP A 90 -11.79 14.42 -3.56
#